data_AF-A0A1Y0BZ71-F1
#
_entry.id   AF-A0A1Y0BZ71-F1
#
_cell.length_a   1.000
_cell.length_b   1.000
_cell.length_c   1.000
_cell.angle_alpha   90.00
_cell.angle_beta   90.00
_cell.angle_gamma   90.00
#
_symmetry.space_group_name_H-M   'P 1'
#
loop_
_entity.id
_entity.type
_entity.pdbx_description
1 polymer ?
#
loop_
_entity_poly.entity_id
_entity_poly.type
_entity_poly.pdbx_seq_one_letter_code
_entity_poly.pdbx_strand_id
1 'polypeptide(L)'
;MGRPPIGCPIDDCDGAHLAERVCHFEDGKVYARGLCSWHYHRFLKGRPLEPPKRHEGRTRVLTADDVEQIRQLRAKPGYQHQELAEMFGVSESAISHIFTGRTWSRTD
;
A
#
# COMPACT_ATOMS: atom_id res chain seq x y z
N MET A 1 -25.51 -4.00 31.27
CA MET A 1 -24.95 -4.19 29.92
C MET A 1 -24.07 -5.43 29.97
N GLY A 2 -24.49 -6.52 29.33
CA GLY A 2 -23.74 -7.79 29.35
C GLY A 2 -22.40 -7.61 28.63
N ARG A 3 -21.31 -8.08 29.25
CA ARG A 3 -19.99 -8.15 28.60
C ARG A 3 -20.16 -8.98 27.31
N PRO A 4 -19.86 -8.43 26.12
CA PRO A 4 -19.94 -9.22 24.90
C PRO A 4 -18.98 -10.42 24.98
N PRO A 5 -19.29 -11.53 24.29
CA PRO A 5 -18.53 -12.77 24.39
C PRO A 5 -17.04 -12.55 24.11
N ILE A 6 -16.21 -13.20 24.92
CA ILE A 6 -14.75 -13.22 24.79
C ILE A 6 -14.45 -14.24 23.67
N GLY A 7 -14.27 -13.79 22.43
CA GLY A 7 -14.04 -14.71 21.32
C GLY A 7 -13.81 -14.03 19.97
N CYS A 8 -13.22 -14.79 19.05
CA CYS A 8 -13.09 -14.43 17.65
C CYS A 8 -14.49 -14.48 16.98
N PRO A 9 -14.89 -13.49 16.17
CA PRO A 9 -16.20 -13.47 15.52
C PRO A 9 -16.29 -14.37 14.28
N ILE A 10 -15.26 -15.18 14.01
CA ILE A 10 -15.18 -16.06 12.84
C ILE A 10 -15.74 -17.44 13.22
N ASP A 11 -16.71 -17.92 12.45
CA ASP A 11 -17.25 -19.27 12.58
C ASP A 11 -16.16 -20.33 12.38
N ASP A 12 -16.22 -21.40 13.17
CA ASP A 12 -15.23 -22.50 13.19
C ASP A 12 -13.79 -22.10 13.59
N CYS A 13 -13.61 -20.94 14.24
CA CYS A 13 -12.30 -20.57 14.75
C CYS A 13 -12.00 -21.24 16.10
N ASP A 14 -10.88 -21.97 16.19
CA ASP A 14 -10.38 -22.63 17.40
C ASP A 14 -9.85 -21.65 18.47
N GLY A 15 -9.64 -20.38 18.11
CA GLY A 15 -9.25 -19.31 19.02
C GLY A 15 -7.79 -19.33 19.47
N ALA A 16 -6.91 -20.18 18.94
CA ALA A 16 -5.49 -20.24 19.34
C ALA A 16 -4.77 -18.87 19.19
N HIS A 17 -5.11 -18.10 18.16
CA HIS A 17 -4.54 -16.76 17.92
C HIS A 17 -4.82 -15.76 19.08
N LEU A 18 -5.88 -15.99 19.87
CA LEU A 18 -6.22 -15.15 21.02
C LEU A 18 -5.17 -15.26 22.13
N ALA A 19 -4.62 -16.46 22.35
CA ALA A 19 -3.56 -16.71 23.34
C ALA A 19 -2.26 -16.00 22.95
N GLU A 20 -1.93 -16.05 21.66
CA GLU A 20 -0.76 -15.38 21.08
C GLU A 20 -0.97 -13.85 20.91
N ARG A 21 -2.19 -13.35 21.16
CA ARG A 21 -2.61 -11.95 20.94
C ARG A 21 -2.39 -11.47 19.51
N VAL A 22 -2.53 -12.38 18.57
CA VAL A 22 -2.38 -12.18 17.13
C VAL A 22 -3.77 -12.10 16.47
N CYS A 23 -3.92 -11.25 15.46
CA CYS A 23 -5.17 -11.14 14.71
C CYS A 23 -5.45 -12.45 13.97
N HIS A 24 -6.72 -12.84 13.87
CA HIS A 24 -7.14 -14.02 13.11
C HIS A 24 -6.63 -14.02 11.65
N PHE A 25 -6.53 -12.84 11.02
CA PHE A 25 -6.22 -12.71 9.58
C PHE A 25 -4.76 -12.37 9.27
N GLU A 26 -3.98 -11.91 10.24
CA GLU A 26 -2.62 -11.42 10.02
C GLU A 26 -1.82 -11.48 11.33
N ASP A 27 -0.48 -11.49 11.25
CA ASP A 27 0.42 -11.43 12.42
C ASP A 27 0.38 -10.08 13.19
N GLY A 28 -0.63 -9.26 12.92
CA GLY A 28 -0.86 -7.97 13.57
C GLY A 28 -1.40 -8.11 14.99
N LYS A 29 -1.06 -7.17 15.87
CA LYS A 29 -1.52 -7.13 17.26
C LYS A 29 -3.06 -7.02 17.36
N VAL A 30 -3.66 -7.85 18.20
CA VAL A 30 -5.09 -7.79 18.51
C VAL A 30 -5.45 -6.47 19.20
N TYR A 31 -6.49 -5.82 18.67
CA TYR A 31 -7.16 -4.69 19.29
C TYR A 31 -8.36 -5.16 20.12
N ALA A 32 -9.27 -5.94 19.52
CA ALA A 32 -10.45 -6.50 20.19
C ALA A 32 -11.01 -7.71 19.43
N ARG A 33 -11.60 -8.68 20.14
CA ARG A 33 -12.25 -9.88 19.56
C ARG A 33 -11.36 -10.70 18.62
N GLY A 34 -10.06 -10.82 18.93
CA GLY A 34 -9.12 -11.53 18.05
C GLY A 34 -8.86 -10.85 16.71
N LEU A 35 -9.24 -9.57 16.58
CA LEU A 35 -9.02 -8.78 15.38
C LEU A 35 -8.07 -7.61 15.68
N CYS A 36 -7.23 -7.26 14.70
CA CYS A 36 -6.45 -6.02 14.73
C CYS A 36 -7.39 -4.79 14.65
N SER A 37 -6.87 -3.57 14.86
CA SER A 37 -7.70 -2.36 14.82
C SER A 37 -8.43 -2.20 13.47
N TRP A 38 -7.76 -2.52 12.36
CA TRP A 38 -8.33 -2.42 11.02
C TRP A 38 -9.46 -3.42 10.79
N HIS A 39 -9.23 -4.71 11.07
CA HIS A 39 -10.25 -5.75 10.95
C HIS A 39 -11.41 -5.51 11.93
N TYR A 40 -11.13 -5.07 13.15
CA TYR A 40 -12.18 -4.74 14.11
C TYR A 40 -13.10 -3.62 13.60
N HIS A 41 -12.54 -2.56 13.00
CA HIS A 41 -13.35 -1.49 12.41
C HIS A 41 -14.14 -1.94 11.18
N ARG A 42 -13.62 -2.88 10.37
CA ARG A 42 -14.39 -3.45 9.25
C ARG A 42 -15.53 -4.35 9.74
N PHE A 43 -15.26 -5.15 10.76
CA PHE A 43 -16.25 -5.97 11.44
C PHE A 43 -17.41 -5.11 11.96
N LEU A 44 -17.10 -4.01 12.66
CA LEU A 44 -18.11 -3.06 13.13
C LEU A 44 -18.93 -2.42 12.00
N LYS A 45 -18.36 -2.30 10.80
CA LYS A 45 -19.02 -1.75 9.61
C LYS A 45 -19.74 -2.81 8.76
N GLY A 46 -19.80 -4.07 9.21
CA GLY A 46 -20.38 -5.18 8.44
C GLY A 46 -19.66 -5.45 7.12
N ARG A 47 -18.40 -5.03 6.98
CA ARG A 47 -17.59 -5.28 5.79
C ARG A 47 -16.91 -6.64 5.91
N PRO A 48 -16.70 -7.35 4.78
CA PRO A 48 -15.95 -8.60 4.79
C PRO A 48 -14.54 -8.38 5.35
N LEU A 49 -14.12 -9.32 6.20
CA LEU A 49 -12.84 -9.35 6.90
C LEU A 49 -11.76 -10.04 6.06
N GLU A 50 -11.69 -9.67 4.78
CA GLU A 50 -10.63 -10.16 3.91
C GLU A 50 -9.27 -9.64 4.42
N PRO A 51 -8.18 -10.41 4.26
CA PRO A 51 -6.84 -9.91 4.54
C PRO A 51 -6.61 -8.65 3.69
N PRO A 52 -5.95 -7.62 4.24
CA PRO A 52 -5.64 -6.43 3.46
C PRO A 52 -4.85 -6.86 2.23
N LYS A 53 -5.31 -6.46 1.03
CA LYS A 53 -4.49 -6.58 -0.18
C LYS A 53 -3.22 -5.78 0.12
N ARG A 54 -2.11 -6.48 0.38
CA ARG A 54 -0.80 -5.83 0.45
C ARG A 54 -0.68 -5.07 -0.87
N HIS A 55 -0.47 -3.76 -0.81
CA HIS A 55 -0.07 -3.02 -1.99
C HIS A 55 1.31 -3.55 -2.36
N GLU A 56 1.35 -4.63 -3.13
CA GLU A 56 2.55 -5.27 -3.66
C GLU A 56 3.16 -4.44 -4.80
N GLY A 57 3.08 -3.12 -4.66
CA GLY A 57 3.82 -2.17 -5.45
C GLY A 57 4.86 -1.57 -4.52
N ARG A 58 6.06 -2.14 -4.46
CA ARG A 58 7.21 -1.29 -4.17
C ARG A 58 7.23 -0.27 -5.30
N THR A 59 6.85 0.96 -5.02
CA THR A 59 7.04 2.07 -5.96
C THR A 59 8.51 2.04 -6.40
N ARG A 60 8.78 1.93 -7.70
CA ARG A 60 10.16 1.98 -8.21
C ARG A 60 10.74 3.32 -7.77
N VAL A 61 11.82 3.27 -6.99
CA VAL A 61 12.54 4.46 -6.56
C VAL A 61 13.39 4.91 -7.75
N LEU A 62 13.07 6.06 -8.32
CA LEU A 62 13.89 6.69 -9.35
C LEU A 62 15.17 7.21 -8.71
N THR A 63 16.31 6.90 -9.30
CA THR A 63 17.61 7.46 -8.90
C THR A 63 17.87 8.79 -9.61
N ALA A 64 18.87 9.55 -9.16
CA ALA A 64 19.26 10.79 -9.83
C ALA A 64 19.71 10.55 -11.29
N ASP A 65 20.36 9.41 -11.54
CA ASP A 65 20.77 8.98 -12.89
C ASP A 65 19.55 8.68 -13.78
N ASP A 66 18.54 7.96 -13.26
CA ASP A 66 17.28 7.73 -13.99
C ASP A 66 16.61 9.07 -14.36
N VAL A 67 16.61 10.04 -13.45
CA VAL A 67 16.01 11.36 -13.68
C VAL A 67 16.76 12.13 -14.76
N GLU A 68 18.08 12.06 -14.80
CA GLU A 68 18.88 12.67 -15.85
C GLU A 68 18.60 12.01 -17.21
N GLN A 69 18.56 10.68 -17.27
CA GLN A 69 18.22 9.95 -18.49
C GLN A 69 16.81 10.28 -18.99
N ILE A 70 15.81 10.38 -18.10
CA ILE A 70 14.44 10.79 -18.43
C ILE A 70 14.44 12.20 -19.07
N ARG A 71 15.22 13.14 -18.52
CA ARG A 71 15.35 14.50 -19.07
C ARG A 71 16.02 14.51 -20.45
N GLN A 72 17.09 13.74 -20.63
CA GLN A 72 17.80 13.62 -21.91
C GLN A 72 16.92 12.99 -23.00
N LEU A 73 16.15 11.95 -22.66
CA LEU A 73 15.24 11.29 -23.59
C LEU A 73 14.08 12.20 -23.99
N ARG A 74 13.54 12.99 -23.05
CA ARG A 74 12.48 13.96 -23.36
C ARG A 74 12.96 15.11 -24.25
N ALA A 75 14.24 15.48 -24.19
CA ALA A 75 14.82 16.48 -25.10
C ALA A 75 14.87 16.01 -26.56
N LYS A 76 14.79 14.70 -26.81
CA LYS A 76 14.70 14.14 -28.17
C LYS A 76 13.24 14.20 -28.67
N PRO A 77 13.00 14.59 -29.93
CA PRO A 77 11.66 14.59 -30.50
C PRO A 77 11.11 13.15 -30.55
N GLY A 78 9.86 12.97 -30.12
CA GLY A 78 9.13 11.69 -30.22
C GLY A 78 8.92 10.93 -28.92
N TYR A 79 9.67 11.22 -27.84
CA TYR A 79 9.45 10.56 -26.56
C TYR A 79 8.32 11.23 -25.77
N GLN A 80 7.20 10.52 -25.60
CA GLN A 80 6.06 10.97 -24.79
C GLN A 80 6.21 10.52 -23.32
N HIS A 81 5.49 11.16 -22.40
CA HIS A 81 5.55 10.80 -20.98
C HIS A 81 5.14 9.35 -20.74
N GLN A 82 4.21 8.82 -21.52
CA GLN A 82 3.79 7.42 -21.46
C GLN A 82 4.95 6.48 -21.81
N GLU A 83 5.64 6.70 -22.92
CA GLU A 83 6.80 5.89 -23.34
C GLU A 83 7.91 5.92 -22.28
N LEU A 84 8.20 7.09 -21.71
CA LEU A 84 9.16 7.23 -20.62
C LEU A 84 8.68 6.48 -19.36
N ALA A 85 7.40 6.56 -19.03
CA ALA A 85 6.84 5.87 -17.88
C ALA A 85 6.99 4.34 -18.02
N GLU A 86 6.70 3.80 -19.21
CA GLU A 86 6.84 2.38 -19.53
C GLU A 86 8.30 1.93 -19.51
N MET A 87 9.22 2.65 -20.16
CA MET A 87 10.65 2.34 -20.16
C MET A 87 11.25 2.32 -18.75
N PHE A 88 10.81 3.25 -17.90
CA PHE A 88 11.29 3.36 -16.54
C PHE A 88 10.39 2.64 -15.53
N GLY A 89 9.37 1.87 -15.94
CA GLY A 89 8.50 1.12 -15.02
C GLY A 89 7.88 1.98 -13.90
N VAL A 90 7.54 3.24 -14.21
CA VAL A 90 6.90 4.19 -13.29
C VAL A 90 5.56 4.64 -13.87
N SER A 91 4.76 5.35 -13.07
CA SER A 91 3.52 5.95 -13.56
C SER A 91 3.82 7.24 -14.36
N GLU A 92 2.99 7.55 -15.36
CA GLU A 92 3.08 8.81 -16.12
C GLU A 92 3.06 10.04 -15.20
N SER A 93 2.25 10.00 -14.14
CA SER A 93 2.20 11.06 -13.12
C SER A 93 3.55 11.27 -12.42
N ALA A 94 4.35 10.21 -12.22
CA ALA A 94 5.68 10.33 -11.65
C ALA A 94 6.63 11.07 -12.60
N ILE A 95 6.57 10.76 -13.90
CA ILE A 95 7.32 11.49 -14.95
C ILE A 95 6.92 12.98 -14.96
N SER A 96 5.62 13.27 -14.92
CA SER A 96 5.12 14.65 -14.85
C SER A 96 5.63 15.39 -13.59
N HIS A 97 5.70 14.72 -12.44
CA HIS A 97 6.21 15.29 -11.19
C HIS A 97 7.71 15.59 -11.22
N ILE A 98 8.50 14.85 -12.01
CA ILE A 98 9.92 15.14 -12.26
C ILE A 98 10.06 16.47 -13.01
N PHE A 99 9.26 16.68 -14.07
CA PHE A 99 9.35 17.89 -14.90
C PHE A 99 8.73 19.13 -14.26
N THR A 100 7.64 18.96 -13.50
CA THR A 100 6.99 20.06 -12.77
C THR A 100 7.72 20.47 -11.49
N GLY A 101 8.81 19.77 -11.13
CA GLY A 101 9.63 20.10 -9.97
C GLY A 101 9.00 19.73 -8.61
N ARG A 102 7.89 18.97 -8.61
CA ARG A 102 7.19 18.56 -7.38
C ARG A 102 7.95 17.50 -6.59
N THR A 103 8.74 16.66 -7.27
CA THR A 103 9.48 15.56 -6.62
C THR A 103 10.99 15.75 -6.74
N TRP A 104 11.45 16.27 -7.88
CA TRP A 104 12.86 16.57 -8.11
C TRP A 104 12.97 18.05 -8.43
N SER A 105 13.45 18.84 -7.46
CA SER A 105 13.67 20.27 -7.67
C SER A 105 14.50 20.48 -8.93
N ARG A 106 14.09 21.45 -9.75
CA ARG A 106 14.84 21.85 -10.95
C ARG A 106 16.07 22.63 -10.48
N THR A 107 17.06 21.93 -9.95
CA THR A 107 18.39 22.51 -9.79
C THR A 107 18.97 22.59 -11.19
N ASP A 108 19.06 23.82 -11.66
CA ASP A 108 19.71 24.29 -12.89
C ASP A 108 21.21 24.00 -12.86
#